data_AF-A0A643BWZ1-F1
#
_entry.id   AF-A0A643BWZ1-F1
#
_cell.length_a   1.000
_cell.length_b   1.000
_cell.length_c   1.000
_cell.angle_alpha   90.00
_cell.angle_beta   90.00
_cell.angle_gamma   90.00
#
_symmetry.space_group_name_H-M   'P 1'
#
loop_
_entity.id
_entity.type
_entity.pdbx_description
1 polymer ?
#
loop_
_entity_poly.entity_id
_entity_poly.type
_entity_poly.pdbx_seq_one_letter_code
_entity_poly.pdbx_strand_id
1 'polypeptide(L)'
;MNVLSVASLLYQVCLLYNKGEALYGYCNLKDKCNKFHVCKSFVRGECRLPKCKRSHQLIHATSLQLLQDQGLNIPSVVNFQIIATYKHMKLHKMLQNKGETLRGRQNTINSVVLS
;
A
#
# COMPACT_ATOMS: atom_id res chain seq x y z
N MET A 1 13.50 3.14 -23.01
CA MET A 1 13.41 2.68 -21.61
C MET A 1 11.94 2.48 -21.29
N ASN A 2 11.52 1.27 -20.92
CA ASN A 2 10.12 0.99 -20.63
C ASN A 2 9.78 1.62 -19.27
N VAL A 3 9.04 2.74 -19.27
CA VAL A 3 8.61 3.38 -18.03
C VAL A 3 7.56 2.46 -17.42
N LEU A 4 7.93 1.77 -16.33
CA LEU A 4 6.96 1.01 -15.57
C LEU A 4 5.85 1.98 -15.14
N SER A 5 4.58 1.63 -15.38
CA SER A 5 3.45 2.47 -14.98
C SER A 5 2.77 1.88 -13.74
N VAL A 6 2.00 2.69 -13.01
CA VAL A 6 1.16 2.19 -11.90
C VAL A 6 0.21 1.10 -12.41
N ALA A 7 -0.32 1.26 -13.63
CA ALA A 7 -1.17 0.26 -14.25
C ALA A 7 -0.42 -1.06 -14.47
N SER A 8 0.81 -1.00 -15.03
CA SER A 8 1.67 -2.16 -15.24
C SER A 8 1.97 -2.89 -13.92
N LEU A 9 2.30 -2.15 -12.85
CA LEU A 9 2.61 -2.75 -11.56
C LEU A 9 1.38 -3.40 -10.90
N LEU A 10 0.18 -2.84 -11.08
CA LEU A 10 -1.06 -3.41 -10.55
C LEU A 10 -1.38 -4.79 -11.13
N TYR A 11 -1.08 -5.04 -12.41
CA TYR A 11 -1.26 -6.36 -13.02
C TYR A 11 -0.36 -7.43 -12.40
N GLN A 12 0.75 -7.01 -11.79
CA GLN A 12 1.70 -7.90 -11.13
C GLN A 12 1.35 -8.15 -9.67
N VAL A 13 0.37 -7.44 -9.09
CA VAL A 13 -0.09 -7.66 -7.70
C VAL A 13 -1.01 -8.87 -7.62
N CYS A 14 -0.77 -9.73 -6.62
CA CYS A 14 -1.64 -10.87 -6.35
C CYS A 14 -2.95 -10.39 -5.71
N LEU A 15 -4.07 -10.55 -6.43
CA LEU A 15 -5.39 -10.18 -5.91
C LEU A 15 -5.89 -11.12 -4.82
N LEU A 16 -5.50 -12.40 -4.86
CA LEU A 16 -5.87 -13.39 -3.84
C LEU A 16 -5.18 -13.12 -2.51
N TYR A 17 -3.89 -12.74 -2.54
CA TYR A 17 -3.17 -12.23 -1.37
C TYR A 17 -3.91 -11.04 -0.75
N ASN A 18 -4.55 -10.22 -1.59
CA ASN A 18 -5.26 -9.05 -1.14
C ASN A 18 -6.66 -9.32 -0.53
N LYS A 19 -7.12 -10.58 -0.48
CA LYS A 19 -8.43 -10.99 0.08
C LYS A 19 -8.26 -11.80 1.38
N GLY A 20 -9.13 -11.58 2.37
CA GLY A 20 -9.15 -12.32 3.65
C GLY A 20 -8.06 -11.88 4.64
N GLU A 21 -8.16 -12.30 5.90
CA GLU A 21 -7.25 -11.81 6.97
C GLU A 21 -6.02 -12.68 7.22
N ALA A 22 -5.94 -13.86 6.57
CA ALA A 22 -4.81 -14.77 6.71
C ALA A 22 -3.51 -14.14 6.18
N LEU A 23 -2.36 -14.67 6.63
CA LEU A 23 -1.02 -14.19 6.25
C LEU A 23 -0.82 -14.04 4.74
N TYR A 24 -1.31 -15.01 3.96
CA TYR A 24 -1.24 -15.02 2.49
C TYR A 24 -2.58 -14.67 1.83
N GLY A 25 -3.53 -14.12 2.59
CA GLY A 25 -4.91 -13.96 2.14
C GLY A 25 -5.49 -15.29 1.64
N TYR A 26 -6.12 -15.26 0.47
CA TYR A 26 -6.64 -16.45 -0.22
C TYR A 26 -5.66 -17.01 -1.25
N CYS A 27 -4.40 -16.55 -1.28
CA CYS A 27 -3.41 -17.09 -2.21
C CYS A 27 -2.85 -18.42 -1.71
N ASN A 28 -3.32 -19.52 -2.31
CA ASN A 28 -2.88 -20.87 -1.94
C ASN A 28 -1.43 -21.18 -2.39
N LEU A 29 -0.87 -20.40 -3.33
CA LEU A 29 0.50 -20.57 -3.81
C LEU A 29 1.54 -20.05 -2.82
N LYS A 30 1.15 -19.19 -1.87
CA LYS A 30 2.05 -18.63 -0.84
C LYS A 30 3.36 -18.12 -1.46
N ASP A 31 4.51 -18.56 -0.97
CA ASP A 31 5.83 -18.13 -1.46
C ASP A 31 6.15 -18.60 -2.88
N LYS A 32 5.38 -19.55 -3.42
CA LYS A 32 5.48 -20.01 -4.82
C LYS A 32 4.64 -19.15 -5.78
N CYS A 33 3.97 -18.11 -5.29
CA CYS A 33 3.19 -17.22 -6.15
C CYS A 33 4.11 -16.34 -7.01
N ASN A 34 3.85 -16.30 -8.31
CA ASN A 34 4.59 -15.46 -9.26
C ASN A 34 4.02 -14.02 -9.37
N LYS A 35 3.25 -13.58 -8.37
CA LYS A 35 2.71 -12.21 -8.29
C LYS A 35 3.09 -11.59 -6.96
N PHE A 36 3.21 -10.26 -6.93
CA PHE A 36 3.60 -9.54 -5.72
C PHE A 36 2.55 -9.68 -4.63
N HIS A 37 2.99 -10.22 -3.49
CA HIS A 37 2.27 -10.21 -2.23
C HIS A 37 2.46 -8.86 -1.53
N VAL A 38 1.91 -7.81 -2.16
CA VAL A 38 1.94 -6.41 -1.70
C VAL A 38 0.52 -5.88 -1.56
N CYS A 39 0.31 -4.93 -0.65
CA CYS A 39 -0.95 -4.24 -0.47
C CYS A 39 -1.36 -3.49 -1.75
N LYS A 40 -2.47 -3.90 -2.37
CA LYS A 40 -3.00 -3.25 -3.57
C LYS A 40 -3.29 -1.77 -3.34
N SER A 41 -3.86 -1.42 -2.19
CA SER A 41 -4.17 -0.03 -1.86
C SER A 41 -2.90 0.80 -1.68
N PHE A 42 -1.80 0.22 -1.18
CA PHE A 42 -0.51 0.91 -1.07
C PHE A 42 0.06 1.25 -2.45
N VAL A 43 0.04 0.27 -3.37
CA VAL A 43 0.50 0.47 -4.76
C VAL A 43 -0.28 1.59 -5.45
N ARG A 44 -1.57 1.76 -5.13
CA ARG A 44 -2.41 2.86 -5.64
C ARG A 44 -2.19 4.20 -4.92
N GLY A 45 -1.51 4.21 -3.77
CA GLY A 45 -1.38 5.38 -2.91
C GLY A 45 -2.64 5.68 -2.08
N GLU A 46 -3.49 4.68 -1.88
CA GLU A 46 -4.82 4.78 -1.26
C GLU A 46 -4.92 3.99 0.07
N CYS A 47 -3.83 3.35 0.54
CA CYS A 47 -3.85 2.63 1.82
C CYS A 47 -3.98 3.59 2.99
N ARG A 48 -5.10 3.49 3.72
CA ARG A 48 -5.45 4.33 4.89
C ARG A 48 -5.20 3.66 6.24
N LEU A 49 -4.71 2.42 6.23
CA LEU A 49 -4.52 1.63 7.45
C LEU A 49 -3.18 1.99 8.10
N PRO A 50 -3.16 2.55 9.33
CA PRO A 50 -1.91 2.91 10.00
C PRO A 50 -1.07 1.68 10.39
N LYS A 51 -1.73 0.55 10.64
CA LYS A 51 -1.11 -0.77 10.81
C LYS A 51 -1.66 -1.73 9.75
N CYS A 52 -1.23 -1.54 8.50
CA CYS A 52 -1.65 -2.43 7.41
C CYS A 52 -1.07 -3.84 7.65
N LYS A 53 -1.93 -4.86 7.62
CA LYS A 53 -1.50 -6.28 7.75
C LYS A 53 -0.83 -6.83 6.49
N ARG A 54 -0.82 -6.05 5.40
CA ARG A 54 -0.28 -6.45 4.11
C ARG A 54 1.03 -5.74 3.86
N SER A 55 1.96 -6.41 3.18
CA SER A 55 3.27 -5.86 2.91
C SER A 55 3.18 -4.58 2.09
N HIS A 56 3.95 -3.57 2.46
CA HIS A 56 4.20 -2.35 1.68
C HIS A 56 5.57 -2.39 1.00
N GLN A 57 6.20 -3.57 0.91
CA GLN A 57 7.49 -3.76 0.26
C GLN A 57 7.28 -4.39 -1.12
N LEU A 58 7.57 -3.62 -2.17
CA LEU A 58 7.63 -4.08 -3.56
C LEU A 58 8.95 -4.80 -3.86
N ILE A 59 10.01 -4.48 -3.12
CA ILE A 59 11.33 -5.06 -3.30
C ILE A 59 11.70 -5.83 -2.03
N HIS A 60 11.81 -7.14 -2.19
CA HIS A 60 12.37 -8.09 -1.23
C HIS A 60 13.31 -9.02 -2.01
N ALA A 61 14.23 -9.72 -1.34
CA ALA A 61 15.20 -10.60 -2.00
C ALA A 61 14.52 -11.60 -2.96
N THR A 62 13.44 -12.24 -2.51
CA THR A 62 12.61 -13.16 -3.32
C THR A 62 11.93 -12.47 -4.52
N SER A 63 11.59 -11.19 -4.38
CA SER A 63 10.95 -10.40 -5.44
C SER A 63 11.92 -9.98 -6.54
N LEU A 64 13.23 -9.89 -6.27
CA LEU A 64 14.23 -9.50 -7.27
C LEU A 64 14.30 -10.51 -8.42
N GLN A 65 14.29 -11.80 -8.10
CA GLN A 65 14.23 -12.86 -9.12
C GLN A 65 12.94 -12.74 -9.94
N LEU A 66 11.79 -12.57 -9.26
CA LEU A 66 10.50 -12.41 -9.95
C LEU A 66 10.47 -11.19 -10.86
N LEU A 67 11.09 -10.07 -10.45
CA LEU A 67 11.22 -8.87 -11.26
C LEU A 67 12.04 -9.12 -12.52
N GLN A 68 13.15 -9.84 -12.40
CA GLN A 68 14.00 -10.23 -13.52
C GLN A 68 13.26 -11.18 -14.48
N ASP A 69 12.60 -12.21 -13.94
CA ASP A 69 11.81 -13.19 -14.72
C ASP A 69 10.68 -12.52 -15.51
N GLN A 70 10.14 -11.41 -14.98
CA GLN A 70 9.07 -10.62 -15.62
C GLN A 70 9.59 -9.50 -16.53
N GLY A 71 10.91 -9.37 -16.71
CA GLY A 71 11.53 -8.31 -17.52
C GLY A 71 11.31 -6.91 -16.95
N LEU A 72 11.06 -6.79 -15.64
CA LEU A 72 10.79 -5.52 -14.98
C LEU A 72 12.11 -4.81 -14.66
N ASN A 73 12.16 -3.51 -14.98
CA ASN A 73 13.31 -2.68 -14.68
C ASN A 73 13.38 -2.42 -13.16
N ILE A 74 14.38 -3.02 -12.50
CA ILE A 74 14.57 -2.93 -11.04
C ILE A 74 14.63 -1.46 -10.57
N PRO A 75 15.44 -0.55 -11.17
CA PRO A 75 15.43 0.87 -10.78
C PRO A 75 14.05 1.53 -10.84
N SER A 76 13.23 1.18 -11.83
CA SER A 76 11.86 1.69 -11.92
C SER A 76 11.02 1.21 -10.74
N VAL A 77 11.14 -0.06 -10.34
CA VAL A 77 10.41 -0.62 -9.20
C VAL A 77 10.86 0.04 -7.89
N VAL A 78 12.16 0.34 -7.76
CA VAL A 78 12.71 1.10 -6.62
C VAL A 78 12.06 2.49 -6.57
N ASN A 79 12.01 3.19 -7.71
CA ASN A 79 11.36 4.50 -7.80
C ASN A 79 9.87 4.41 -7.43
N PHE A 80 9.16 3.36 -7.85
CA PHE A 80 7.77 3.11 -7.43
C PHE A 80 7.65 2.92 -5.92
N GLN A 81 8.53 2.14 -5.30
CA GLN A 81 8.55 1.96 -3.85
C GLN A 81 8.69 3.30 -3.14
N ILE A 82 9.62 4.14 -3.59
CA ILE A 82 9.84 5.48 -3.01
C ILE A 82 8.58 6.34 -3.14
N ILE A 83 8.00 6.42 -4.34
CA ILE A 83 6.81 7.24 -4.61
C ILE A 83 5.60 6.74 -3.80
N ALA A 84 5.36 5.42 -3.77
CA ALA A 84 4.25 4.83 -3.01
C ALA A 84 4.41 5.08 -1.50
N THR A 85 5.63 4.96 -0.99
CA THR A 85 5.96 5.28 0.42
C THR A 85 5.67 6.74 0.74
N TYR A 86 6.14 7.67 -0.10
CA TYR A 86 5.86 9.10 0.07
C TYR A 86 4.35 9.39 0.07
N LYS A 87 3.61 8.85 -0.90
CA LYS A 87 2.15 9.02 -0.98
C LYS A 87 1.44 8.48 0.26
N HIS A 88 1.85 7.31 0.74
CA HIS A 88 1.29 6.70 1.94
C HIS A 88 1.52 7.59 3.18
N MET A 89 2.74 8.07 3.39
CA MET A 89 3.06 8.98 4.51
C MET A 89 2.25 10.29 4.42
N LYS A 90 2.17 10.89 3.22
CA LYS A 90 1.40 12.11 2.99
C LYS A 90 -0.09 11.91 3.30
N LEU A 91 -0.67 10.80 2.85
CA LEU A 91 -2.06 10.45 3.13
C LEU A 91 -2.30 10.30 4.63
N HIS A 92 -1.42 9.60 5.34
CA HIS A 92 -1.54 9.43 6.79
C HIS A 92 -1.44 10.75 7.56
N LYS A 93 -0.53 11.64 7.17
CA LYS A 93 -0.46 13.00 7.73
C LYS A 93 -1.77 13.77 7.51
N MET A 94 -2.35 13.71 6.31
CA MET A 94 -3.64 14.34 6.02
C MET A 94 -4.78 13.76 6.86
N LEU A 95 -4.83 12.44 7.03
CA LEU A 95 -5.86 11.76 7.82
C LEU A 95 -5.75 12.09 9.32
N GLN A 96 -4.53 12.15 9.85
CA GLN A 96 -4.28 12.57 11.25
C GLN A 96 -4.77 14.00 11.50
N ASN A 97 -4.34 14.96 10.66
CA ASN A 97 -4.76 16.36 10.76
C ASN A 97 -6.29 16.52 10.68
N LYS A 98 -6.96 15.75 9.80
CA LYS A 98 -8.42 15.75 9.70
C LYS A 98 -9.06 15.20 10.97
N GLY A 99 -8.52 14.12 11.53
CA GLY A 99 -9.00 13.56 12.80
C GLY A 99 -8.90 14.53 13.97
N GLU A 100 -7.80 15.29 14.04
CA GLU A 100 -7.62 16.34 15.05
C GLU A 100 -8.59 17.50 14.88
N THR A 101 -8.82 17.94 13.62
CA THR A 101 -9.79 18.99 13.31
C THR A 101 -11.22 18.59 13.71
N LEU A 102 -11.61 17.35 13.41
CA LEU A 102 -12.94 16.82 13.77
C LEU A 102 -13.10 16.70 15.28
N ARG A 103 -12.07 16.21 15.99
CA ARG A 103 -12.08 16.14 17.47
C ARG A 103 -12.19 17.53 18.09
N GLY A 104 -11.47 18.52 17.56
CA GLY A 104 -11.57 19.91 18.00
C GLY A 104 -12.98 20.47 17.85
N ARG A 105 -13.62 20.26 16.69
CA ARG A 105 -15.01 20.68 16.45
C ARG A 105 -16.00 19.99 17.39
N GLN A 106 -15.85 18.69 17.63
CA GLN A 106 -16.74 17.96 18.55
C GLN A 106 -16.61 18.49 19.98
N ASN A 107 -15.40 18.81 20.42
CA ASN A 107 -15.17 19.39 21.75
C ASN A 107 -15.83 20.77 21.88
N THR A 108 -15.75 21.62 20.84
CA THR A 108 -16.44 22.92 20.81
C THR A 108 -17.96 22.78 20.86
N ILE A 109 -18.54 21.83 20.11
CA ILE A 109 -19.98 21.57 20.14
C ILE A 109 -20.41 21.11 21.55
N ASN A 110 -19.67 20.18 22.14
CA ASN A 110 -19.97 19.68 23.48
C ASN A 110 -19.89 20.80 24.53
N SER A 111 -18.94 21.73 24.43
CA SER A 111 -18.86 22.86 25.36
C SER A 111 -20.02 23.86 25.23
N VAL A 112 -20.57 24.04 24.03
CA VAL A 112 -21.72 24.94 23.79
C VAL A 112 -23.04 24.31 24.21
N VAL A 113 -23.17 22.98 24.11
CA VAL A 113 -24.39 22.26 24.52
C VAL A 113 -24.49 22.10 26.05
N LEU A 114 -23.35 22.11 26.75
CA LEU A 114 -23.27 21.98 28.22
C LEU A 114 -23.36 23.33 28.96
N SER A 115 -23.48 24.44 28.24
CA SER A 115 -23.67 25.81 28.76
C SER A 115 -25.06 26.31 28.47
#